data_AF-A0A6J4SZL3-F1
#
_entry.id   AF-A0A6J4SZL3-F1
#
_cell.length_a   1.000
_cell.length_b   1.000
_cell.length_c   1.000
_cell.angle_alpha   90.00
_cell.angle_beta   90.00
_cell.angle_gamma   90.00
#
_symmetry.space_group_name_H-M   'P 1'
#
loop_
_entity.id
_entity.type
_entity.pdbx_description
1 polymer ?
#
loop_
_entity_poly.entity_id
_entity_poly.type
_entity_poly.pdbx_seq_one_letter_code
_entity_poly.pdbx_strand_id
1 'polypeptide(L)'
;MRSTSRDLERYAGLFAARTRVMRSSAMRDMMAVTERPEVISLAGGLPDTSTFPPETFAAMAGRVATESCARALQYGPTEGLGETKACIAEVMAAEGMSVDGDDLIVTTGGQQVLDLVTKTLIDPGDVVVAEAPTYPGAVPVFSSYQAEVVQIEVDDNGMRVDLLEEALDKLEREGRRPKFVYTVPTFQNPAGVTMSLERRRRLVEIARRRELLVLEDNPYGLLRYEGSPEPTLRSLDGGVYVMYLGTFSKILSPGIRLGWIAAPPPVLEKINLGKQAADLCTSTLSQLMVRAYFEEADWQTYVDSLTEIYRARRDTMLDALAEFFPAEAEWTRPAGGLFIWATLPDFIDTTDLLARALRDNVAFVPGEGAYLDGRGRSSMRLNFSGSNEDSVREGVRRIGKVVSEQVALYGTLTGRRGPSRSSARSAQASSAERQRPDTDGPGGSSAHEQAPQIADPPNPSPAEELDEDIGAQVVPMRRRGRA
;
A
#
# COMPACT_ATOMS: atom_id res chain seq x y z
N MET A 1 27.22 11.42 11.01
CA MET A 1 27.73 12.36 12.03
C MET A 1 26.77 12.35 13.21
N ARG A 2 27.24 12.14 14.44
CA ARG A 2 26.40 12.31 15.64
C ARG A 2 26.73 13.68 16.26
N SER A 3 25.70 14.52 16.43
CA SER A 3 25.83 15.81 17.10
C SER A 3 26.22 15.61 18.56
N THR A 4 27.06 16.49 19.11
CA THR A 4 27.34 16.48 20.56
C THR A 4 26.20 17.18 21.32
N SER A 5 26.06 16.93 22.63
CA SER A 5 25.08 17.64 23.46
C SER A 5 25.27 19.15 23.40
N ARG A 6 26.52 19.62 23.30
CA ARG A 6 26.87 21.02 23.16
C ARG A 6 26.41 21.62 21.83
N ASP A 7 26.42 20.83 20.75
CA ASP A 7 25.88 21.26 19.46
C ASP A 7 24.35 21.38 19.52
N LEU A 8 23.68 20.43 20.18
CA LEU A 8 22.22 20.48 20.34
C LEU A 8 21.78 21.68 21.17
N GLU A 9 22.46 21.98 22.28
CA GLU A 9 22.18 23.16 23.10
C GLU A 9 22.37 24.47 22.33
N ARG A 10 23.42 24.56 21.51
CA ARG A 10 23.71 25.75 20.69
C ARG A 10 22.55 26.12 19.77
N TYR A 11 21.90 25.12 19.18
CA TYR A 11 20.83 25.33 18.20
C TYR A 11 19.42 25.15 18.78
N ALA A 12 19.29 24.72 20.04
CA ALA A 12 18.01 24.39 20.66
C ALA A 12 16.97 25.52 20.57
N GLY A 13 17.40 26.78 20.72
CA GLY A 13 16.53 27.96 20.61
C GLY A 13 16.11 28.33 19.19
N LEU A 14 16.74 27.74 18.15
CA LEU A 14 16.42 28.01 16.74
C LEU A 14 15.43 27.01 16.15
N PHE A 15 15.30 25.81 16.75
CA PHE A 15 14.41 24.80 16.22
C PHE A 15 12.93 25.15 16.45
N ALA A 16 12.10 24.95 15.43
CA ALA A 16 10.66 25.11 15.55
C ALA A 16 10.09 24.14 16.61
N ALA A 17 9.03 24.55 17.32
CA ALA A 17 8.43 23.73 18.38
C ALA A 17 8.05 22.31 17.92
N ARG A 18 7.59 22.17 16.68
CA ARG A 18 7.20 20.89 16.05
C ARG A 18 8.35 19.87 15.96
N THR A 19 9.62 20.29 15.96
CA THR A 19 10.75 19.34 15.90
C THR A 19 10.85 18.47 17.15
N ARG A 20 10.23 18.88 18.27
CA ARG A 20 10.20 18.12 19.53
C ARG A 20 9.37 16.85 19.45
N VAL A 21 8.41 16.78 18.53
CA VAL A 21 7.52 15.63 18.35
C VAL A 21 7.80 14.85 17.06
N MET A 22 8.79 15.28 16.27
CA MET A 22 9.22 14.54 15.09
C MET A 22 9.76 13.17 15.51
N ARG A 23 9.26 12.12 14.86
CA ARG A 23 9.70 10.75 15.06
C ARG A 23 10.65 10.33 13.94
N SER A 24 11.66 9.51 14.24
CA SER A 24 12.41 8.81 13.19
C SER A 24 11.51 7.76 12.55
N SER A 25 11.78 7.43 11.29
CA SER A 25 11.14 6.27 10.66
C SER A 25 11.88 5.01 11.11
N ALA A 26 11.14 4.04 11.66
CA ALA A 26 11.69 2.72 12.00
C ALA A 26 12.44 2.08 10.81
N MET A 27 11.97 2.34 9.58
CA MET A 27 12.62 1.85 8.36
C MET A 27 14.00 2.50 8.12
N ARG A 28 14.15 3.79 8.42
CA ARG A 28 15.42 4.52 8.24
C ARG A 28 16.48 4.03 9.22
N ASP A 29 16.10 3.82 10.47
CA ASP A 29 17.03 3.33 11.50
C ASP A 29 17.55 1.91 11.16
N MET A 30 16.78 1.16 10.35
CA MET A 30 17.15 -0.17 9.86
C MET A 30 18.01 -0.18 8.59
N MET A 31 17.96 0.87 7.75
CA MET A 31 18.62 0.86 6.43
C MET A 31 20.12 0.56 6.52
N ALA A 32 20.84 1.23 7.41
CA ALA A 32 22.29 1.04 7.58
C ALA A 32 22.66 -0.39 8.04
N VAL A 33 21.75 -1.07 8.74
CA VAL A 33 21.97 -2.45 9.18
C VAL A 33 21.69 -3.43 8.04
N THR A 34 20.66 -3.15 7.24
CA THR A 34 20.27 -3.98 6.10
C THR A 34 21.17 -3.85 4.87
N GLU A 35 22.02 -2.82 4.80
CA GLU A 35 23.03 -2.65 3.74
C GLU A 35 24.23 -3.62 3.88
N ARG A 36 24.35 -4.30 5.03
CA ARG A 36 25.40 -5.29 5.27
C ARG A 36 25.13 -6.56 4.43
N PRO A 37 26.03 -6.97 3.52
CA PRO A 37 25.79 -8.09 2.59
C PRO A 37 25.50 -9.43 3.26
N GLU A 38 26.03 -9.65 4.47
CA GLU A 38 25.82 -10.86 5.26
C GLU A 38 24.44 -10.93 5.92
N VAL A 39 23.72 -9.82 6.01
CA VAL A 39 22.41 -9.72 6.66
C VAL A 39 21.32 -10.06 5.65
N ILE A 40 20.57 -11.13 5.93
CA ILE A 40 19.33 -11.43 5.23
C ILE A 40 18.28 -10.41 5.67
N SER A 41 17.91 -9.50 4.78
CA SER A 41 16.94 -8.45 5.09
C SER A 41 15.53 -8.88 4.69
N LEU A 42 14.72 -9.23 5.69
CA LEU A 42 13.26 -9.33 5.60
C LEU A 42 12.58 -8.04 6.10
N ALA A 43 13.33 -6.94 6.20
CA ALA A 43 12.86 -5.65 6.71
C ALA A 43 12.48 -4.67 5.59
N GLY A 44 13.26 -4.64 4.51
CA GLY A 44 13.15 -3.70 3.42
C GLY A 44 11.79 -3.72 2.74
N GLY A 45 11.06 -2.61 2.71
CA GLY A 45 9.85 -2.48 1.86
C GLY A 45 10.16 -2.25 0.39
N LEU A 46 11.23 -2.85 -0.12
CA LEU A 46 11.82 -2.56 -1.43
C LEU A 46 11.45 -3.70 -2.41
N PRO A 47 10.94 -3.38 -3.61
CA PRO A 47 10.87 -4.38 -4.68
C PRO A 47 12.29 -4.83 -5.04
N ASP A 48 12.39 -6.03 -5.59
CA ASP A 48 13.65 -6.55 -6.12
C ASP A 48 14.00 -5.85 -7.43
N THR A 49 14.90 -4.88 -7.39
CA THR A 49 15.29 -4.16 -8.61
C THR A 49 16.19 -4.97 -9.53
N SER A 50 16.72 -6.12 -9.10
CA SER A 50 17.53 -6.99 -9.95
C SER A 50 16.71 -7.70 -11.02
N THR A 51 15.37 -7.72 -10.87
CA THR A 51 14.45 -8.25 -11.88
C THR A 51 14.21 -7.27 -13.04
N PHE A 52 14.60 -6.00 -12.89
CA PHE A 52 14.40 -5.01 -13.95
C PHE A 52 15.40 -5.23 -15.09
N PRO A 53 14.96 -5.37 -16.35
CA PRO A 53 15.86 -5.65 -17.46
C PRO A 53 16.85 -4.50 -17.71
N PRO A 54 18.19 -4.73 -17.64
CA PRO A 54 19.19 -3.68 -17.83
C PRO A 54 19.12 -3.01 -19.21
N GLU A 55 18.79 -3.78 -20.25
CA GLU A 55 18.60 -3.31 -21.62
C GLU A 55 17.44 -2.34 -21.74
N THR A 56 16.33 -2.60 -21.05
CA THR A 56 15.19 -1.68 -20.98
C THR A 56 15.59 -0.37 -20.32
N PHE A 57 16.34 -0.43 -19.21
CA PHE A 57 16.84 0.77 -18.55
C PHE A 57 17.77 1.58 -19.47
N ALA A 58 18.68 0.90 -20.19
CA ALA A 58 19.59 1.53 -21.14
C ALA A 58 18.84 2.19 -22.31
N ALA A 59 17.82 1.53 -22.86
CA ALA A 59 16.97 2.07 -23.92
C ALA A 59 16.21 3.32 -23.45
N MET A 60 15.58 3.27 -22.28
CA MET A 60 14.90 4.42 -21.67
C MET A 60 15.84 5.62 -21.50
N ALA A 61 17.02 5.39 -20.89
CA ALA A 61 18.01 6.44 -20.68
C ALA A 61 18.55 7.00 -22.00
N GLY A 62 18.82 6.11 -22.97
CA GLY A 62 19.23 6.47 -24.32
C GLY A 62 18.21 7.38 -25.00
N ARG A 63 16.92 6.99 -25.00
CA ARG A 63 15.82 7.79 -25.57
C ARG A 63 15.74 9.16 -24.93
N VAL A 64 15.75 9.25 -23.60
CA VAL A 64 15.71 10.55 -22.91
C VAL A 64 16.91 11.42 -23.29
N ALA A 65 18.10 10.84 -23.38
CA ALA A 65 19.31 11.54 -23.77
C ALA A 65 19.30 12.01 -25.24
N THR A 66 18.69 11.27 -26.16
CA THR A 66 18.68 11.61 -27.59
C THR A 66 17.51 12.51 -27.97
N GLU A 67 16.31 12.26 -27.44
CA GLU A 67 15.07 12.93 -27.88
C GLU A 67 14.65 14.07 -26.96
N SER A 68 15.04 14.03 -25.68
CA SER A 68 14.48 14.93 -24.66
C SER A 68 15.52 15.58 -23.74
N CYS A 69 16.82 15.54 -24.08
CA CYS A 69 17.90 15.99 -23.19
C CYS A 69 17.67 17.40 -22.62
N ALA A 70 17.41 18.39 -23.49
CA ALA A 70 17.19 19.76 -23.03
C ALA A 70 15.96 19.90 -22.11
N ARG A 71 14.89 19.13 -22.38
CA ARG A 71 13.69 19.10 -21.52
C ARG A 71 14.00 18.41 -20.19
N ALA A 72 14.68 17.28 -20.20
CA ALA A 72 15.02 16.49 -19.02
C ALA A 72 15.89 17.25 -18.02
N LEU A 73 16.72 18.17 -18.52
CA LEU A 73 17.60 19.02 -17.72
C LEU A 73 16.97 20.36 -17.30
N GLN A 74 15.71 20.62 -17.67
CA GLN A 74 15.01 21.86 -17.36
C GLN A 74 13.87 21.65 -16.35
N TYR A 75 13.46 22.72 -15.67
CA TYR A 75 12.24 22.75 -14.86
C TYR A 75 10.99 22.41 -15.68
N GLY A 76 10.02 21.80 -15.01
CA GLY A 76 8.70 21.50 -15.55
C GLY A 76 7.59 22.21 -14.77
N PRO A 77 6.32 22.03 -15.18
CA PRO A 77 5.17 22.47 -14.41
C PRO A 77 5.09 21.75 -13.06
N THR A 78 4.55 22.43 -12.04
CA THR A 78 4.41 21.86 -10.68
C THR A 78 3.48 20.66 -10.65
N GLU A 79 2.42 20.70 -11.46
CA GLU A 79 1.42 19.64 -11.63
C GLU A 79 2.01 18.37 -12.26
N GLY A 80 3.16 18.49 -12.94
CA GLY A 80 3.77 17.44 -13.73
C GLY A 80 3.49 17.55 -15.23
N LEU A 81 4.31 16.86 -16.01
CA LEU A 81 4.21 16.83 -17.46
C LEU A 81 2.94 16.11 -17.93
N GLY A 82 2.31 16.64 -18.98
CA GLY A 82 1.12 16.03 -19.57
C GLY A 82 1.36 14.60 -20.03
N GLU A 83 2.54 14.29 -20.59
CA GLU A 83 2.86 12.94 -21.04
C GLU A 83 2.99 11.96 -19.85
N THR A 84 3.52 12.40 -18.71
CA THR A 84 3.58 11.59 -17.49
C THR A 84 2.19 11.35 -16.90
N LYS A 85 1.33 12.38 -16.93
CA LYS A 85 -0.06 12.26 -16.49
C LYS A 85 -0.84 11.25 -17.34
N ALA A 86 -0.55 11.15 -18.64
CA ALA A 86 -1.12 10.12 -19.50
C ALA A 86 -0.70 8.71 -19.05
N CYS A 87 0.59 8.47 -18.77
CA CYS A 87 1.06 7.19 -18.23
C CYS A 87 0.38 6.85 -16.89
N ILE A 88 0.18 7.84 -16.02
CA ILE A 88 -0.55 7.67 -14.76
C ILE A 88 -2.01 7.27 -15.00
N ALA A 89 -2.68 7.93 -15.97
CA ALA A 89 -4.05 7.59 -16.34
C ALA A 89 -4.17 6.15 -16.86
N GLU A 90 -3.19 5.65 -17.61
CA GLU A 90 -3.14 4.24 -18.03
C GLU A 90 -3.03 3.27 -16.83
N VAL A 91 -2.18 3.58 -15.85
CA VAL A 91 -2.08 2.77 -14.62
C VAL A 91 -3.40 2.79 -13.85
N MET A 92 -4.01 3.97 -13.69
CA MET A 92 -5.29 4.10 -13.00
C MET A 92 -6.43 3.39 -13.75
N ALA A 93 -6.39 3.36 -15.08
CA ALA A 93 -7.34 2.61 -15.90
C ALA A 93 -7.21 1.10 -15.70
N ALA A 94 -5.99 0.58 -15.55
CA ALA A 94 -5.76 -0.82 -15.20
C ALA A 94 -6.32 -1.19 -13.81
N GLU A 95 -6.48 -0.21 -12.93
CA GLU A 95 -7.14 -0.34 -11.63
C GLU A 95 -8.65 -0.03 -11.67
N GLY A 96 -9.23 0.13 -12.87
CA GLY A 96 -10.66 0.35 -13.08
C GLY A 96 -11.12 1.79 -12.84
N MET A 97 -10.21 2.78 -12.86
CA MET A 97 -10.53 4.19 -12.68
C MET A 97 -10.41 4.98 -13.99
N SER A 98 -11.31 5.94 -14.19
CA SER A 98 -11.16 7.01 -15.18
C SER A 98 -10.75 8.29 -14.46
N VAL A 99 -9.73 8.99 -14.96
CA VAL A 99 -9.22 10.21 -14.34
C VAL A 99 -8.87 11.24 -15.42
N ASP A 100 -9.20 12.50 -15.17
CA ASP A 100 -8.75 13.62 -15.99
C ASP A 100 -7.32 14.00 -15.58
N GLY A 101 -6.49 14.40 -16.56
CA GLY A 101 -5.16 14.92 -16.29
C GLY A 101 -5.16 16.17 -15.40
N ASP A 102 -6.23 16.97 -15.44
CA ASP A 102 -6.38 18.15 -14.59
C ASP A 102 -6.68 17.79 -13.13
N ASP A 103 -7.21 16.60 -12.88
CA ASP A 103 -7.44 16.05 -11.54
C ASP A 103 -6.19 15.36 -10.95
N LEU A 104 -5.01 15.53 -11.57
CA LEU A 104 -3.76 14.88 -11.17
C LEU A 104 -2.64 15.88 -10.85
N ILE A 105 -1.89 15.57 -9.79
CA ILE A 105 -0.57 16.17 -9.54
C ILE A 105 0.48 15.07 -9.41
N VAL A 106 1.53 15.16 -10.22
CA VAL A 106 2.73 14.32 -10.11
C VAL A 106 3.53 14.75 -8.88
N THR A 107 4.02 13.78 -8.12
CA THR A 107 4.79 14.00 -6.90
C THR A 107 6.06 13.17 -6.87
N THR A 108 6.96 13.52 -5.94
CA THR A 108 8.24 12.86 -5.70
C THR A 108 8.05 11.57 -4.87
N GLY A 109 7.17 10.69 -5.38
CA GLY A 109 6.69 9.46 -4.75
C GLY A 109 5.55 9.70 -3.74
N GLY A 110 4.88 8.62 -3.34
CA GLY A 110 3.70 8.67 -2.45
C GLY A 110 3.95 9.35 -1.09
N GLN A 111 5.19 9.30 -0.58
CA GLN A 111 5.53 9.99 0.67
C GLN A 111 5.34 11.51 0.59
N GLN A 112 5.56 12.13 -0.58
CA GLN A 112 5.29 13.55 -0.78
C GLN A 112 3.77 13.82 -0.81
N VAL A 113 2.96 12.90 -1.33
CA VAL A 113 1.49 13.03 -1.26
C VAL A 113 1.05 13.08 0.20
N LEU A 114 1.53 12.17 1.04
CA LEU A 114 1.22 12.17 2.47
C LEU A 114 1.62 13.50 3.14
N ASP A 115 2.83 13.98 2.87
CA ASP A 115 3.31 15.27 3.40
C ASP A 115 2.44 16.43 2.94
N LEU A 116 2.17 16.54 1.63
CA LEU A 116 1.39 17.64 1.06
C LEU A 116 -0.06 17.64 1.54
N VAL A 117 -0.72 16.48 1.58
CA VAL A 117 -2.10 16.36 2.10
C VAL A 117 -2.14 16.78 3.57
N THR A 118 -1.21 16.28 4.38
CA THR A 118 -1.15 16.62 5.80
C THR A 118 -0.85 18.12 5.99
N LYS A 119 0.16 18.65 5.30
CA LYS A 119 0.54 20.07 5.31
C LYS A 119 -0.62 21.00 4.96
N THR A 120 -1.45 20.58 4.01
CA THR A 120 -2.54 21.40 3.48
C THR A 120 -3.80 21.35 4.34
N LEU A 121 -4.05 20.23 5.04
CA LEU A 121 -5.33 19.99 5.73
C LEU A 121 -5.25 20.04 7.27
N ILE A 122 -4.06 19.92 7.85
CA ILE A 122 -3.86 19.75 9.31
C ILE A 122 -3.22 20.98 9.93
N ASP A 123 -3.91 21.57 10.90
CA ASP A 123 -3.34 22.42 11.93
C ASP A 123 -2.92 21.58 13.17
N PRO A 124 -1.99 22.07 14.02
CA PRO A 124 -1.64 21.38 15.25
C PRO A 124 -2.86 21.05 16.13
N GLY A 125 -3.02 19.78 16.47
CA GLY A 125 -4.15 19.26 17.26
C GLY A 125 -5.36 18.81 16.44
N ASP A 126 -5.38 19.03 15.12
CA ASP A 126 -6.42 18.45 14.26
C ASP A 126 -6.34 16.92 14.23
N VAL A 127 -7.50 16.29 14.03
CA VAL A 127 -7.63 14.84 14.07
C VAL A 127 -7.45 14.22 12.70
N VAL A 128 -6.61 13.19 12.62
CA VAL A 128 -6.51 12.25 11.50
C VAL A 128 -6.95 10.89 11.99
N VAL A 129 -7.78 10.18 11.22
CA VAL A 129 -8.08 8.78 11.52
C VAL A 129 -7.17 7.90 10.66
N ALA A 130 -6.58 6.86 11.24
CA ALA A 130 -5.72 5.92 10.53
C ALA A 130 -5.97 4.48 11.00
N GLU A 131 -5.45 3.51 10.26
CA GLU A 131 -5.49 2.09 10.65
C GLU A 131 -4.57 1.79 11.87
N ALA A 132 -4.81 0.67 12.54
CA ALA A 132 -3.95 0.08 13.58
C ALA A 132 -3.75 -1.41 13.26
N PRO A 133 -2.56 -1.83 12.76
CA PRO A 133 -1.38 -1.00 12.45
C PRO A 133 -1.60 -0.10 11.23
N THR A 134 -0.82 0.98 11.06
CA THR A 134 -0.79 1.79 9.82
C THR A 134 0.59 1.79 9.17
N TYR A 135 0.69 2.34 7.95
CA TYR A 135 1.95 2.51 7.25
C TYR A 135 2.97 3.28 8.11
N PRO A 136 4.12 2.68 8.47
CA PRO A 136 5.11 3.35 9.31
C PRO A 136 5.68 4.65 8.74
N GLY A 137 5.55 4.89 7.43
CA GLY A 137 5.94 6.16 6.80
C GLY A 137 4.92 7.29 7.00
N ALA A 138 3.66 6.99 7.32
CA ALA A 138 2.64 8.00 7.62
C ALA A 138 2.80 8.57 9.05
N VAL A 139 3.18 7.73 10.02
CA VAL A 139 3.39 8.10 11.43
C VAL A 139 4.28 9.34 11.62
N PRO A 140 5.50 9.42 11.05
CA PRO A 140 6.35 10.59 11.22
C PRO A 140 5.80 11.84 10.52
N VAL A 141 5.01 11.69 9.44
CA VAL A 141 4.34 12.81 8.77
C VAL A 141 3.27 13.39 9.69
N PHE A 142 2.34 12.56 10.18
CA PHE A 142 1.29 13.05 11.09
C PHE A 142 1.88 13.66 12.36
N SER A 143 2.95 13.06 12.90
CA SER A 143 3.66 13.60 14.06
C SER A 143 4.31 14.96 13.79
N SER A 144 4.91 15.17 12.61
CA SER A 144 5.62 16.43 12.29
C SER A 144 4.69 17.63 12.13
N TYR A 145 3.43 17.38 11.78
CA TYR A 145 2.35 18.38 11.74
C TYR A 145 1.52 18.42 13.03
N GLN A 146 1.94 17.68 14.07
CA GLN A 146 1.27 17.65 15.38
C GLN A 146 -0.20 17.24 15.30
N ALA A 147 -0.54 16.35 14.36
CA ALA A 147 -1.87 15.77 14.27
C ALA A 147 -2.15 14.88 15.48
N GLU A 148 -3.39 14.88 15.95
CA GLU A 148 -3.87 13.82 16.83
C GLU A 148 -4.38 12.66 15.98
N VAL A 149 -3.77 11.48 16.13
CA VAL A 149 -4.12 10.31 15.33
C VAL A 149 -5.02 9.37 16.13
N VAL A 150 -6.24 9.17 15.65
CA VAL A 150 -7.16 8.14 16.15
C VAL A 150 -6.97 6.88 15.32
N GLN A 151 -6.54 5.78 15.95
CA GLN A 151 -6.29 4.53 15.25
C GLN A 151 -7.49 3.57 15.34
N ILE A 152 -7.85 2.96 14.21
CA ILE A 152 -8.93 1.99 14.06
C ILE A 152 -8.35 0.61 13.75
N GLU A 153 -8.78 -0.40 14.50
CA GLU A 153 -8.29 -1.78 14.33
C GLU A 153 -8.49 -2.31 12.91
N VAL A 154 -7.56 -3.17 12.51
CA VAL A 154 -7.60 -3.92 11.26
C VAL A 154 -7.72 -5.40 11.59
N ASP A 155 -8.60 -6.10 10.87
CA ASP A 155 -8.67 -7.58 10.86
C ASP A 155 -8.40 -8.12 9.45
N ASP A 156 -8.64 -9.42 9.22
CA ASP A 156 -8.42 -10.08 7.93
C ASP A 156 -9.17 -9.44 6.75
N ASN A 157 -10.24 -8.68 7.02
CA ASN A 157 -11.04 -7.95 6.04
C ASN A 157 -10.73 -6.45 6.02
N GLY A 158 -9.55 -6.02 6.48
CA GLY A 158 -9.10 -4.62 6.51
C GLY A 158 -9.60 -3.84 7.73
N MET A 159 -9.67 -2.50 7.62
CA MET A 159 -10.15 -1.63 8.70
C MET A 159 -11.55 -2.05 9.20
N ARG A 160 -11.74 -2.08 10.52
CA ARG A 160 -13.03 -2.27 11.19
C ARG A 160 -13.89 -1.00 11.06
N VAL A 161 -14.68 -0.94 9.99
CA VAL A 161 -15.51 0.24 9.67
C VAL A 161 -16.61 0.49 10.72
N ASP A 162 -17.04 -0.54 11.44
CA ASP A 162 -17.88 -0.40 12.63
C ASP A 162 -17.20 0.40 13.75
N LEU A 163 -15.94 0.08 14.06
CA LEU A 163 -15.15 0.82 15.06
C LEU A 163 -14.80 2.23 14.57
N LEU A 164 -14.63 2.43 13.26
CA LEU A 164 -14.51 3.76 12.66
C LEU A 164 -15.77 4.59 12.95
N GLU A 165 -16.96 4.06 12.72
CA GLU A 165 -18.21 4.78 12.95
C GLU A 165 -18.38 5.16 14.43
N GLU A 166 -18.08 4.24 15.36
CA GLU A 166 -18.07 4.53 16.80
C GLU A 166 -17.09 5.64 17.18
N ALA A 167 -15.88 5.63 16.60
CA ALA A 167 -14.88 6.65 16.83
C ALA A 167 -15.31 8.02 16.29
N LEU A 168 -15.93 8.06 15.11
CA LEU A 168 -16.48 9.28 14.51
C LEU A 168 -17.61 9.85 15.35
N ASP A 169 -18.54 9.02 15.83
CA ASP A 169 -19.62 9.44 16.73
C ASP A 169 -19.07 9.99 18.05
N LYS A 170 -17.99 9.40 18.56
CA LYS A 170 -17.32 9.88 19.76
C LYS A 170 -16.70 11.27 19.55
N LEU A 171 -15.95 11.44 18.47
CA LEU A 171 -15.34 12.73 18.13
C LEU A 171 -16.42 13.81 17.96
N GLU A 172 -17.51 13.49 17.27
CA GLU A 172 -18.63 14.41 17.05
C GLU A 172 -19.27 14.87 18.37
N ARG A 173 -19.50 13.93 19.31
CA ARG A 173 -19.98 14.24 20.67
C ARG A 173 -19.01 15.12 21.47
N GLU A 174 -17.72 15.01 21.21
CA GLU A 174 -16.68 15.87 21.79
C GLU A 174 -16.56 17.23 21.08
N GLY A 175 -17.37 17.49 20.04
CA GLY A 175 -17.29 18.72 19.23
C GLY A 175 -16.09 18.75 18.28
N ARG A 176 -15.53 17.58 17.96
CA ARG A 176 -14.32 17.41 17.15
C ARG A 176 -14.67 16.70 15.85
N ARG A 177 -13.98 17.08 14.77
CA ARG A 177 -14.18 16.45 13.45
C ARG A 177 -12.83 16.09 12.86
N PRO A 178 -12.62 14.84 12.40
CA PRO A 178 -11.40 14.50 11.69
C PRO A 178 -11.32 15.21 10.34
N LYS A 179 -10.11 15.57 9.94
CA LYS A 179 -9.84 16.22 8.65
C LYS A 179 -9.87 15.23 7.51
N PHE A 180 -9.36 14.02 7.74
CA PHE A 180 -9.47 12.91 6.80
C PHE A 180 -9.24 11.54 7.49
N VAL A 181 -9.65 10.48 6.81
CA VAL A 181 -9.27 9.09 7.10
C VAL A 181 -8.13 8.68 6.16
N TYR A 182 -7.06 8.11 6.70
CA TYR A 182 -5.98 7.49 5.94
C TYR A 182 -6.11 5.96 6.00
N THR A 183 -6.10 5.31 4.84
CA THR A 183 -6.20 3.84 4.74
C THR A 183 -5.35 3.33 3.59
N VAL A 184 -4.78 2.14 3.77
CA VAL A 184 -4.13 1.36 2.71
C VAL A 184 -5.02 0.13 2.46
N PRO A 185 -6.10 0.24 1.66
CA PRO A 185 -7.16 -0.76 1.65
C PRO A 185 -6.77 -2.03 0.88
N THR A 186 -5.65 -2.04 0.17
CA THR A 186 -5.20 -3.19 -0.65
C THR A 186 -3.79 -3.59 -0.25
N PHE A 187 -3.63 -4.84 0.21
CA PHE A 187 -2.37 -5.42 0.68
C PHE A 187 -1.61 -4.50 1.65
N GLN A 188 -2.33 -4.10 2.69
CA GLN A 188 -2.00 -3.10 3.70
C GLN A 188 -0.54 -3.20 4.17
N ASN A 189 0.16 -2.07 4.29
CA ASN A 189 1.48 -2.05 4.94
C ASN A 189 1.29 -1.55 6.38
N PRO A 190 1.56 -2.37 7.41
CA PRO A 190 2.34 -3.61 7.37
C PRO A 190 1.55 -4.93 7.36
N ALA A 191 0.22 -4.91 7.52
CA ALA A 191 -0.62 -6.08 7.84
C ALA A 191 -0.80 -7.09 6.70
N GLY A 192 -0.59 -6.72 5.43
CA GLY A 192 -0.79 -7.57 4.25
C GLY A 192 -2.26 -7.87 3.92
N VAL A 193 -3.21 -7.39 4.71
CA VAL A 193 -4.66 -7.65 4.51
C VAL A 193 -5.26 -6.74 3.43
N THR A 194 -6.45 -7.10 2.95
CA THR A 194 -7.21 -6.31 1.97
C THR A 194 -8.61 -6.03 2.51
N MET A 195 -9.03 -4.76 2.45
CA MET A 195 -10.37 -4.34 2.83
C MET A 195 -11.41 -4.96 1.90
N SER A 196 -12.40 -5.66 2.47
CA SER A 196 -13.48 -6.29 1.71
C SER A 196 -14.34 -5.25 0.97
N LEU A 197 -15.00 -5.67 -0.11
CA LEU A 197 -15.91 -4.82 -0.87
C LEU A 197 -17.01 -4.19 -0.01
N GLU A 198 -17.56 -4.96 0.93
CA GLU A 198 -18.58 -4.50 1.87
C GLU A 198 -18.08 -3.31 2.70
N ARG A 199 -16.89 -3.43 3.28
CA ARG A 199 -16.26 -2.37 4.09
C ARG A 199 -15.87 -1.17 3.25
N ARG A 200 -15.39 -1.38 2.02
CA ARG A 200 -15.09 -0.30 1.06
C ARG A 200 -16.35 0.53 0.77
N ARG A 201 -17.47 -0.15 0.46
CA ARG A 201 -18.76 0.53 0.22
C ARG A 201 -19.24 1.28 1.46
N ARG A 202 -19.15 0.67 2.64
CA ARG A 202 -19.55 1.32 3.89
C ARG A 202 -18.69 2.54 4.22
N LEU A 203 -17.37 2.47 4.00
CA LEU A 203 -16.46 3.61 4.20
C LEU A 203 -16.82 4.77 3.26
N VAL A 204 -17.08 4.50 1.98
CA VAL A 204 -17.52 5.52 1.02
C VAL A 204 -18.88 6.13 1.39
N GLU A 205 -19.82 5.32 1.86
CA GLU A 205 -21.11 5.81 2.37
C GLU A 205 -20.93 6.76 3.56
N ILE A 206 -20.07 6.40 4.51
CA ILE A 206 -19.73 7.24 5.67
C ILE A 206 -19.06 8.53 5.20
N ALA A 207 -18.11 8.45 4.27
CA ALA A 207 -17.42 9.59 3.70
C ALA A 207 -18.40 10.60 3.07
N ARG A 208 -19.33 10.12 2.25
CA ARG A 208 -20.38 10.96 1.65
C ARG A 208 -21.33 11.55 2.69
N ARG A 209 -21.85 10.73 3.60
CA ARG A 209 -22.83 11.16 4.61
C ARG A 209 -22.26 12.22 5.56
N ARG A 210 -20.98 12.12 5.90
CA ARG A 210 -20.28 13.02 6.82
C ARG A 210 -19.43 14.07 6.12
N GLU A 211 -19.47 14.14 4.79
CA GLU A 211 -18.60 14.98 3.96
C GLU A 211 -17.12 14.88 4.40
N LEU A 212 -16.67 13.65 4.68
CA LEU A 212 -15.37 13.36 5.27
C LEU A 212 -14.41 12.89 4.18
N LEU A 213 -13.26 13.56 4.06
CA LEU A 213 -12.23 13.15 3.13
C LEU A 213 -11.62 11.81 3.53
N VAL A 214 -11.29 11.00 2.52
CA VAL A 214 -10.53 9.75 2.66
C VAL A 214 -9.30 9.85 1.76
N LEU A 215 -8.13 9.54 2.28
CA LEU A 215 -6.92 9.32 1.51
C LEU A 215 -6.71 7.81 1.35
N GLU A 216 -7.05 7.30 0.17
CA GLU A 216 -6.75 5.94 -0.26
C GLU A 216 -5.31 5.87 -0.78
N ASP A 217 -4.44 5.17 -0.06
CA ASP A 217 -3.05 4.91 -0.45
C ASP A 217 -2.92 3.50 -1.00
N ASN A 218 -2.65 3.39 -2.30
CA ASN A 218 -2.69 2.11 -3.01
C ASN A 218 -1.40 1.88 -3.83
N PRO A 219 -0.25 1.65 -3.18
CA PRO A 219 1.01 1.39 -3.86
C PRO A 219 1.15 -0.08 -4.31
N TYR A 220 0.20 -0.96 -3.93
CA TYR A 220 0.30 -2.41 -4.09
C TYR A 220 -0.82 -3.01 -4.95
N GLY A 221 -1.82 -2.23 -5.38
CA GLY A 221 -3.06 -2.75 -5.97
C GLY A 221 -2.87 -3.71 -7.14
N LEU A 222 -1.87 -3.45 -7.97
CA LEU A 222 -1.51 -4.26 -9.14
C LEU A 222 -0.68 -5.51 -8.81
N LEU A 223 -0.13 -5.63 -7.60
CA LEU A 223 0.69 -6.77 -7.19
C LEU A 223 -0.17 -7.85 -6.52
N ARG A 224 -1.11 -8.43 -7.28
CA ARG A 224 -2.09 -9.41 -6.81
C ARG A 224 -1.76 -10.83 -7.25
N TYR A 225 -1.60 -11.73 -6.30
CA TYR A 225 -1.31 -13.13 -6.57
C TYR A 225 -2.56 -13.99 -6.69
N GLU A 226 -3.61 -13.64 -5.92
CA GLU A 226 -4.82 -14.45 -5.80
C GLU A 226 -6.08 -13.58 -5.79
N GLY A 227 -7.19 -14.18 -6.21
CA GLY A 227 -8.51 -13.55 -6.24
C GLY A 227 -8.67 -12.50 -7.33
N SER A 228 -9.85 -11.89 -7.37
CA SER A 228 -10.17 -10.77 -8.26
C SER A 228 -9.82 -9.42 -7.61
N PRO A 229 -9.53 -8.38 -8.40
CA PRO A 229 -9.38 -7.02 -7.86
C PRO A 229 -10.70 -6.53 -7.26
N GLU A 230 -10.58 -5.85 -6.11
CA GLU A 230 -11.68 -5.08 -5.53
C GLU A 230 -11.67 -3.66 -6.11
N PRO A 231 -12.83 -3.06 -6.41
CA PRO A 231 -12.92 -1.65 -6.78
C PRO A 231 -12.20 -0.75 -5.77
N THR A 232 -11.47 0.26 -6.25
CA THR A 232 -10.85 1.27 -5.38
C THR A 232 -11.91 2.10 -4.66
N LEU A 233 -11.60 2.63 -3.49
CA LEU A 233 -12.48 3.55 -2.77
C LEU A 233 -12.82 4.75 -3.66
N ARG A 234 -11.85 5.27 -4.42
CA ARG A 234 -12.07 6.38 -5.35
C ARG A 234 -13.05 6.03 -6.46
N SER A 235 -12.95 4.83 -7.05
CA SER A 235 -13.90 4.38 -8.08
C SER A 235 -15.34 4.28 -7.55
N LEU A 236 -15.51 3.78 -6.32
CA LEU A 236 -16.81 3.67 -5.66
C LEU A 236 -17.40 5.04 -5.29
N ASP A 237 -16.53 5.98 -4.90
CA ASP A 237 -16.91 7.34 -4.53
C ASP A 237 -17.18 8.25 -5.74
N GLY A 238 -16.52 8.00 -6.88
CA GLY A 238 -16.54 8.92 -8.03
C GLY A 238 -15.63 10.14 -7.85
N GLY A 239 -14.72 10.11 -6.88
CA GLY A 239 -13.67 11.12 -6.70
C GLY A 239 -14.09 12.43 -6.01
N VAL A 240 -15.20 12.44 -5.26
CA VAL A 240 -15.74 13.61 -4.56
C VAL A 240 -15.14 13.78 -3.16
N TYR A 241 -15.05 12.70 -2.39
CA TYR A 241 -14.51 12.68 -1.03
C TYR A 241 -13.27 11.77 -0.89
N VAL A 242 -13.03 10.88 -1.85
CA VAL A 242 -11.86 10.00 -1.83
C VAL A 242 -10.75 10.55 -2.72
N MET A 243 -9.66 10.97 -2.07
CA MET A 243 -8.37 11.24 -2.68
C MET A 243 -7.62 9.91 -2.89
N TYR A 244 -6.92 9.79 -4.00
CA TYR A 244 -6.16 8.59 -4.35
C TYR A 244 -4.68 8.91 -4.45
N LEU A 245 -3.85 8.12 -3.78
CA LEU A 245 -2.41 8.16 -3.83
C LEU A 245 -1.92 6.89 -4.54
N GLY A 246 -1.17 7.08 -5.62
CA GLY A 246 -0.49 6.01 -6.32
C GLY A 246 1.01 6.26 -6.48
N THR A 247 1.76 5.22 -6.85
CA THR A 247 3.20 5.34 -7.09
C THR A 247 3.76 4.29 -8.05
N PHE A 248 4.77 4.69 -8.83
CA PHE A 248 5.58 3.78 -9.63
C PHE A 248 6.60 3.00 -8.81
N SER A 249 6.70 3.26 -7.50
CA SER A 249 7.76 2.69 -6.65
C SER A 249 7.75 1.16 -6.60
N LYS A 250 6.60 0.51 -6.82
CA LYS A 250 6.44 -0.95 -6.67
C LYS A 250 6.17 -1.69 -7.97
N ILE A 251 5.85 -0.95 -9.04
CA ILE A 251 5.53 -1.47 -10.37
C ILE A 251 6.58 -1.09 -11.43
N LEU A 252 7.55 -0.24 -11.07
CA LEU A 252 8.68 0.13 -11.91
C LEU A 252 9.97 0.14 -11.08
N SER A 253 10.19 1.20 -10.29
CA SER A 253 11.40 1.34 -9.47
C SER A 253 11.23 2.41 -8.39
N PRO A 254 11.61 2.14 -7.12
CA PRO A 254 11.62 3.15 -6.07
C PRO A 254 12.58 4.30 -6.37
N GLY A 255 13.68 4.04 -7.09
CA GLY A 255 14.75 5.00 -7.38
C GLY A 255 14.32 6.14 -8.31
N ILE A 256 13.27 5.92 -9.12
CA ILE A 256 12.66 6.95 -9.97
C ILE A 256 11.90 8.00 -9.15
N ARG A 257 11.53 7.69 -7.90
CA ARG A 257 10.87 8.62 -6.97
C ARG A 257 9.63 9.32 -7.57
N LEU A 258 8.76 8.58 -8.27
CA LEU A 258 7.56 9.16 -8.88
C LEU A 258 6.28 8.57 -8.30
N GLY A 259 5.35 9.46 -7.96
CA GLY A 259 4.01 9.14 -7.49
C GLY A 259 3.02 10.19 -7.95
N TRP A 260 1.77 10.05 -7.56
CA TRP A 260 0.72 10.99 -7.94
C TRP A 260 -0.38 11.03 -6.90
N ILE A 261 -1.12 12.14 -6.92
CA ILE A 261 -2.40 12.27 -6.24
C ILE A 261 -3.49 12.60 -7.25
N ALA A 262 -4.62 11.91 -7.13
CA ALA A 262 -5.89 12.33 -7.70
C ALA A 262 -6.82 12.81 -6.58
N ALA A 263 -7.37 14.02 -6.67
CA ALA A 263 -8.19 14.60 -5.61
C ALA A 263 -9.22 15.59 -6.19
N PRO A 264 -10.22 16.02 -5.40
CA PRO A 264 -11.16 17.06 -5.85
C PRO A 264 -10.43 18.37 -6.20
N PRO A 265 -10.87 19.11 -7.23
CA PRO A 265 -10.15 20.31 -7.70
C PRO A 265 -9.83 21.35 -6.62
N PRO A 266 -10.74 21.71 -5.69
CA PRO A 266 -10.43 22.67 -4.63
C PRO A 266 -9.32 22.20 -3.68
N VAL A 267 -9.20 20.88 -3.48
CA VAL A 267 -8.13 20.29 -2.67
C VAL A 267 -6.81 20.29 -3.44
N LEU A 268 -6.85 19.93 -4.73
CA LEU A 268 -5.67 19.96 -5.61
C LEU A 268 -5.06 21.36 -5.72
N GLU A 269 -5.88 22.41 -5.82
CA GLU A 269 -5.38 23.79 -5.84
C GLU A 269 -4.49 24.11 -4.62
N LYS A 270 -4.91 23.67 -3.43
CA LYS A 270 -4.14 23.89 -2.19
C LYS A 270 -2.92 22.99 -2.09
N ILE A 271 -3.03 21.74 -2.55
CA ILE A 271 -1.89 20.82 -2.63
C ILE A 271 -0.84 21.35 -3.61
N ASN A 272 -1.26 21.90 -4.74
CA ASN A 272 -0.38 22.49 -5.73
C ASN A 272 0.43 23.66 -5.15
N LEU A 273 -0.23 24.60 -4.46
CA LEU A 273 0.46 25.68 -3.72
C LEU A 273 1.44 25.13 -2.68
N GLY A 274 1.04 24.10 -1.95
CA GLY A 274 1.89 23.41 -0.97
C GLY A 274 3.15 22.80 -1.61
N LYS A 275 3.01 22.26 -2.84
CA LYS A 275 4.08 21.66 -3.64
C LYS A 275 5.02 22.69 -4.24
N GLN A 276 4.49 23.79 -4.82
CA GLN A 276 5.30 24.89 -5.34
C GLN A 276 6.32 25.37 -4.29
N ALA A 277 5.86 25.51 -3.03
CA ALA A 277 6.70 25.91 -1.91
C ALA A 277 7.61 24.79 -1.36
N ALA A 278 7.32 23.53 -1.64
CA ALA A 278 8.08 22.39 -1.14
C ALA A 278 9.28 22.05 -2.03
N ASP A 279 9.07 21.93 -3.34
CA ASP A 279 10.11 21.46 -4.27
C ASP A 279 10.01 22.04 -5.70
N LEU A 280 9.18 23.06 -5.91
CA LEU A 280 8.84 23.64 -7.23
C LEU A 280 8.11 22.65 -8.16
N CYS A 281 8.78 21.59 -8.58
CA CYS A 281 8.25 20.54 -9.44
C CYS A 281 9.04 19.23 -9.23
N THR A 282 8.40 18.08 -9.45
CA THR A 282 9.11 16.79 -9.46
C THR A 282 10.06 16.72 -10.64
N SER A 283 11.23 16.08 -10.45
CA SER A 283 12.29 15.95 -11.46
C SER A 283 11.77 15.62 -12.86
N THR A 284 11.96 16.55 -13.81
CA THR A 284 11.59 16.37 -15.22
C THR A 284 12.27 15.15 -15.84
N LEU A 285 13.54 14.90 -15.48
CA LEU A 285 14.25 13.68 -15.86
C LEU A 285 13.52 12.42 -15.40
N SER A 286 13.10 12.34 -14.14
CA SER A 286 12.40 11.17 -13.60
C SER A 286 11.05 10.94 -14.29
N GLN A 287 10.34 12.04 -14.57
CA GLN A 287 9.09 12.02 -15.32
C GLN A 287 9.27 11.48 -16.75
N LEU A 288 10.30 11.97 -17.46
CA LEU A 288 10.60 11.50 -18.82
C LEU A 288 11.12 10.07 -18.87
N MET A 289 11.80 9.59 -17.82
CA MET A 289 12.14 8.18 -17.70
C MET A 289 10.89 7.30 -17.57
N VAL A 290 9.86 7.72 -16.83
CA VAL A 290 8.58 6.99 -16.81
C VAL A 290 7.90 7.01 -18.18
N ARG A 291 7.85 8.16 -18.85
CA ARG A 291 7.32 8.23 -20.22
C ARG A 291 8.07 7.29 -21.17
N ALA A 292 9.39 7.28 -21.13
CA ALA A 292 10.20 6.37 -21.95
C ALA A 292 9.96 4.89 -21.60
N TYR A 293 9.71 4.55 -20.33
CA TYR A 293 9.38 3.18 -19.94
C TYR A 293 8.11 2.68 -20.61
N PHE A 294 7.06 3.50 -20.66
CA PHE A 294 5.78 3.15 -21.29
C PHE A 294 5.87 3.04 -22.82
N GLU A 295 6.87 3.69 -23.42
CA GLU A 295 7.11 3.62 -24.88
C GLU A 295 8.03 2.45 -25.27
N GLU A 296 8.97 2.07 -24.40
CA GLU A 296 9.97 1.03 -24.66
C GLU A 296 9.55 -0.36 -24.16
N ALA A 297 8.67 -0.43 -23.17
CA ALA A 297 8.32 -1.68 -22.50
C ALA A 297 6.82 -1.82 -22.30
N ASP A 298 6.37 -3.08 -22.39
CA ASP A 298 5.07 -3.48 -21.87
C ASP A 298 5.15 -3.54 -20.34
N TRP A 299 4.69 -2.47 -19.70
CA TRP A 299 4.75 -2.35 -18.26
C TRP A 299 3.85 -3.35 -17.54
N GLN A 300 2.74 -3.76 -18.16
CA GLN A 300 1.85 -4.78 -17.62
C GLN A 300 2.55 -6.13 -17.57
N THR A 301 3.22 -6.53 -18.67
CA THR A 301 4.01 -7.76 -18.70
C THR A 301 5.09 -7.77 -17.60
N TYR A 302 5.76 -6.64 -17.35
CA TYR A 302 6.71 -6.56 -16.24
C TYR A 302 6.04 -6.73 -14.87
N VAL A 303 4.89 -6.09 -14.65
CA VAL A 303 4.11 -6.24 -13.40
C VAL A 303 3.60 -7.68 -13.21
N ASP A 304 3.20 -8.36 -14.28
CA ASP A 304 2.81 -9.77 -14.24
C ASP A 304 4.00 -10.65 -13.83
N SER A 305 5.19 -10.39 -14.39
CA SER A 305 6.41 -11.11 -13.98
C SER A 305 6.76 -10.89 -12.50
N LEU A 306 6.61 -9.66 -11.98
CA LEU A 306 6.79 -9.36 -10.56
C LEU A 306 5.78 -10.12 -9.70
N THR A 307 4.53 -10.20 -10.16
CA THR A 307 3.45 -10.92 -9.50
C THR A 307 3.75 -12.42 -9.37
N GLU A 308 4.32 -13.05 -10.39
CA GLU A 308 4.76 -14.45 -10.33
C GLU A 308 5.91 -14.65 -9.36
N ILE A 309 6.96 -13.83 -9.46
CA ILE A 309 8.14 -13.90 -8.58
C ILE A 309 7.73 -13.72 -7.11
N TYR A 310 6.93 -12.70 -6.82
CA TYR A 310 6.55 -12.39 -5.45
C TYR A 310 5.54 -13.40 -4.88
N ARG A 311 4.72 -14.04 -5.72
CA ARG A 311 3.88 -15.17 -5.31
C ARG A 311 4.71 -16.33 -4.77
N ALA A 312 5.72 -16.76 -5.53
CA ALA A 312 6.61 -17.86 -5.11
C ALA A 312 7.37 -17.54 -3.82
N ARG A 313 7.85 -16.30 -3.68
CA ARG A 313 8.54 -15.83 -2.46
C ARG A 313 7.61 -15.74 -1.25
N ARG A 314 6.37 -15.27 -1.44
CA ARG A 314 5.34 -15.29 -0.40
C ARG A 314 5.05 -16.72 0.06
N ASP A 315 4.82 -17.64 -0.87
CA ASP A 315 4.51 -19.05 -0.54
C ASP A 315 5.65 -19.68 0.24
N THR A 316 6.89 -19.44 -0.19
CA THR A 316 8.09 -19.86 0.53
C THR A 316 8.14 -19.30 1.96
N MET A 317 7.80 -18.02 2.15
CA MET A 317 7.76 -17.40 3.48
C MET A 317 6.66 -18.02 4.36
N LEU A 318 5.47 -18.24 3.82
CA LEU A 318 4.35 -18.86 4.55
C LEU A 318 4.67 -20.28 4.99
N ASP A 319 5.28 -21.08 4.11
CA ASP A 319 5.72 -22.44 4.44
C ASP A 319 6.82 -22.44 5.50
N ALA A 320 7.81 -21.54 5.37
CA ALA A 320 8.89 -21.41 6.34
C ALA A 320 8.38 -20.94 7.72
N LEU A 321 7.38 -20.05 7.77
CA LEU A 321 6.73 -19.64 9.01
C LEU A 321 6.04 -20.84 9.67
N ALA A 322 5.27 -21.61 8.90
CA ALA A 322 4.61 -22.82 9.40
C ALA A 322 5.59 -23.88 9.92
N GLU A 323 6.78 -23.98 9.33
CA GLU A 323 7.80 -24.95 9.72
C GLU A 323 8.60 -24.52 10.97
N PHE A 324 8.99 -23.23 11.05
CA PHE A 324 10.00 -22.76 11.99
C PHE A 324 9.48 -21.92 13.17
N PHE A 325 8.29 -21.35 13.07
CA PHE A 325 7.72 -20.56 14.18
C PHE A 325 7.01 -21.46 15.20
N PRO A 326 6.96 -21.04 16.47
CA PRO A 326 6.24 -21.78 17.50
C PRO A 326 4.72 -21.72 17.26
N ALA A 327 3.98 -22.67 17.85
CA ALA A 327 2.53 -22.79 17.64
C ALA A 327 1.73 -21.60 18.20
N GLU A 328 2.33 -20.84 19.12
CA GLU A 328 1.77 -19.64 19.74
C GLU A 328 1.92 -18.39 18.88
N ALA A 329 2.60 -18.46 17.72
CA ALA A 329 2.71 -17.35 16.79
C ALA A 329 1.59 -17.40 15.73
N GLU A 330 1.10 -16.22 15.36
CA GLU A 330 0.09 -16.04 14.33
C GLU A 330 0.63 -15.14 13.21
N TRP A 331 0.11 -15.28 12.00
CA TRP A 331 0.47 -14.40 10.90
C TRP A 331 -0.61 -14.33 9.83
N THR A 332 -0.61 -13.20 9.12
CA THR A 332 -1.51 -12.92 7.99
C THR A 332 -1.12 -13.72 6.75
N ARG A 333 -2.08 -13.99 5.87
CA ARG A 333 -1.89 -14.72 4.61
C ARG A 333 -2.29 -13.84 3.42
N PRO A 334 -1.38 -12.97 2.94
CA PRO A 334 -1.72 -11.96 1.95
C PRO A 334 -1.96 -12.58 0.56
N ALA A 335 -2.98 -12.08 -0.14
CA ALA A 335 -3.27 -12.41 -1.54
C ALA A 335 -2.47 -11.55 -2.54
N GLY A 336 -1.55 -10.72 -2.07
CA GLY A 336 -0.77 -9.76 -2.87
C GLY A 336 0.15 -8.89 -2.01
N GLY A 337 0.72 -7.84 -2.60
CA GLY A 337 1.53 -6.84 -1.89
C GLY A 337 2.98 -7.24 -1.72
N LEU A 338 3.55 -7.08 -0.53
CA LEU A 338 4.97 -7.38 -0.26
C LEU A 338 5.24 -7.85 1.18
N PHE A 339 4.21 -7.95 2.02
CA PHE A 339 4.38 -8.10 3.47
C PHE A 339 3.51 -9.18 4.07
N ILE A 340 4.09 -9.89 5.03
CA ILE A 340 3.38 -10.70 6.02
C ILE A 340 3.55 -10.03 7.38
N TRP A 341 2.46 -9.92 8.13
CA TRP A 341 2.47 -9.48 9.51
C TRP A 341 2.39 -10.68 10.43
N ALA A 342 3.38 -10.82 11.32
CA ALA A 342 3.44 -11.89 12.30
C ALA A 342 3.30 -11.31 13.71
N THR A 343 2.50 -11.96 14.54
CA THR A 343 2.25 -11.61 15.93
C THR A 343 2.72 -12.75 16.83
N LEU A 344 3.62 -12.41 17.75
CA LEU A 344 4.15 -13.32 18.75
C LEU A 344 3.39 -13.16 20.07
N PRO A 345 3.58 -14.07 21.05
CA PRO A 345 3.05 -13.87 22.39
C PRO A 345 3.51 -12.55 23.02
N ASP A 346 2.63 -11.91 23.80
CA ASP A 346 2.82 -10.56 24.37
C ASP A 346 4.08 -10.38 25.25
N PHE A 347 4.64 -11.47 25.77
CA PHE A 347 5.87 -11.42 26.55
C PHE A 347 7.14 -11.28 25.68
N ILE A 348 7.03 -11.40 24.36
CA ILE A 348 8.14 -11.20 23.42
C ILE A 348 8.06 -9.79 22.87
N ASP A 349 9.10 -9.00 23.13
CA ASP A 349 9.31 -7.70 22.50
C ASP A 349 10.11 -7.87 21.20
N THR A 350 9.54 -7.43 20.08
CA THR A 350 10.14 -7.58 18.75
C THR A 350 11.29 -6.62 18.49
N THR A 351 11.39 -5.50 19.22
CA THR A 351 12.56 -4.62 19.19
C THR A 351 13.76 -5.32 19.85
N ASP A 352 13.55 -5.97 20.99
CA ASP A 352 14.58 -6.79 21.63
C ASP A 352 14.92 -8.04 20.81
N LEU A 353 13.92 -8.67 20.21
CA LEU A 353 14.10 -9.81 19.32
C LEU A 353 14.96 -9.44 18.11
N LEU A 354 14.73 -8.27 17.51
CA LEU A 354 15.51 -7.78 16.39
C LEU A 354 17.00 -7.64 16.76
N ALA A 355 17.31 -7.06 17.92
CA ALA A 355 18.70 -6.92 18.37
C ALA A 355 19.41 -8.28 18.51
N ARG A 356 18.68 -9.35 18.83
CA ARG A 356 19.20 -10.73 18.87
C ARG A 356 19.29 -11.34 17.48
N ALA A 357 18.26 -11.17 16.65
CA ALA A 357 18.19 -11.67 15.28
C ALA A 357 19.34 -11.12 14.40
N LEU A 358 19.74 -9.87 14.64
CA LEU A 358 20.89 -9.27 13.97
C LEU A 358 22.23 -9.97 14.27
N ARG A 359 22.36 -10.67 15.40
CA ARG A 359 23.56 -11.49 15.70
C ARG A 359 23.62 -12.74 14.83
N ASP A 360 22.46 -13.23 14.39
CA ASP A 360 22.33 -14.31 13.43
C ASP A 360 22.22 -13.74 11.99
N ASN A 361 22.54 -12.46 11.77
CA ASN A 361 22.50 -11.79 10.47
C ASN A 361 21.13 -11.90 9.76
N VAL A 362 20.04 -11.67 10.48
CA VAL A 362 18.70 -11.51 9.89
C VAL A 362 17.99 -10.28 10.48
N ALA A 363 17.25 -9.56 9.64
CA ALA A 363 16.54 -8.34 10.02
C ALA A 363 15.07 -8.38 9.59
N PHE A 364 14.20 -7.78 10.40
CA PHE A 364 12.78 -7.52 10.13
C PHE A 364 12.41 -6.14 10.68
N VAL A 365 11.17 -5.67 10.49
CA VAL A 365 10.72 -4.40 11.09
C VAL A 365 9.85 -4.68 12.32
N PRO A 366 10.23 -4.22 13.52
CA PRO A 366 9.40 -4.29 14.72
C PRO A 366 8.08 -3.53 14.52
N GLY A 367 7.01 -4.08 15.08
CA GLY A 367 5.65 -3.62 14.82
C GLY A 367 5.28 -2.31 15.52
N GLU A 368 5.98 -1.95 16.60
CA GLU A 368 5.72 -0.73 17.39
C GLU A 368 5.71 0.54 16.52
N GLY A 369 6.56 0.61 15.50
CA GLY A 369 6.64 1.76 14.58
C GLY A 369 5.39 1.97 13.70
N ALA A 370 4.44 1.04 13.71
CA ALA A 370 3.16 1.11 13.00
C ALA A 370 1.99 1.59 13.88
N TYR A 371 2.26 1.86 15.17
CA TYR A 371 1.28 2.34 16.15
C TYR A 371 1.71 3.68 16.74
N LEU A 372 0.74 4.51 17.13
CA LEU A 372 0.98 5.78 17.82
C LEU A 372 0.69 5.71 19.33
N ASP A 373 0.05 4.64 19.79
CA ASP A 373 -0.42 4.42 21.16
C ASP A 373 0.41 3.40 21.98
N GLY A 374 1.54 2.94 21.42
CA GLY A 374 2.47 2.02 22.09
C GLY A 374 2.14 0.53 21.94
N ARG A 375 1.12 0.18 21.14
CA ARG A 375 0.85 -1.22 20.74
C ARG A 375 1.88 -1.73 19.72
N GLY A 376 1.75 -3.00 19.34
CA GLY A 376 2.56 -3.62 18.29
C GLY A 376 3.92 -4.16 18.74
N ARG A 377 4.26 -4.09 20.03
CA ARG A 377 5.54 -4.58 20.56
C ARG A 377 5.79 -6.07 20.30
N SER A 378 4.74 -6.89 20.28
CA SER A 378 4.83 -8.32 20.00
C SER A 378 4.69 -8.68 18.51
N SER A 379 4.51 -7.70 17.63
CA SER A 379 4.30 -7.94 16.20
C SER A 379 5.48 -7.50 15.35
N MET A 380 5.62 -8.07 14.16
CA MET A 380 6.68 -7.72 13.21
C MET A 380 6.17 -7.76 11.77
N ARG A 381 6.74 -6.90 10.93
CA ARG A 381 6.56 -6.95 9.49
C ARG A 381 7.71 -7.71 8.84
N LEU A 382 7.36 -8.70 8.03
CA LEU A 382 8.27 -9.49 7.21
C LEU A 382 8.04 -9.16 5.74
N ASN A 383 9.10 -8.82 5.02
CA ASN A 383 9.08 -8.58 3.58
C ASN A 383 9.69 -9.79 2.86
N PHE A 384 8.99 -10.27 1.82
CA PHE A 384 9.44 -11.36 0.97
C PHE A 384 9.87 -10.89 -0.43
N SER A 385 9.74 -9.59 -0.75
CA SER A 385 9.97 -9.11 -2.11
C SER A 385 11.44 -8.93 -2.45
N GLY A 386 12.28 -8.48 -1.51
CA GLY A 386 13.69 -8.13 -1.80
C GLY A 386 14.69 -9.28 -1.72
N SER A 387 14.26 -10.48 -1.30
CA SER A 387 15.11 -11.65 -1.08
C SER A 387 14.62 -12.83 -1.92
N ASN A 388 15.53 -13.65 -2.44
CA ASN A 388 15.16 -14.92 -3.09
C ASN A 388 14.62 -15.94 -2.08
N GLU A 389 14.03 -17.02 -2.58
CA GLU A 389 13.33 -18.06 -1.84
C GLU A 389 14.23 -18.73 -0.79
N ASP A 390 15.48 -19.05 -1.14
CA ASP A 390 16.45 -19.63 -0.21
C ASP A 390 16.78 -18.69 0.94
N SER A 391 17.00 -17.41 0.63
CA SER A 391 17.28 -16.37 1.65
C SER A 391 16.05 -16.13 2.52
N VAL A 392 14.85 -16.13 1.94
CA VAL A 392 13.58 -16.01 2.68
C VAL A 392 13.46 -17.16 3.68
N ARG A 393 13.61 -18.41 3.23
CA ARG A 393 13.51 -19.60 4.08
C ARG A 393 14.55 -19.58 5.20
N GLU A 394 15.80 -19.29 4.88
CA GLU A 394 16.89 -19.20 5.85
C GLU A 394 16.66 -18.05 6.85
N GLY A 395 16.22 -16.88 6.38
CA GLY A 395 15.89 -15.74 7.25
C GLY A 395 14.80 -16.09 8.26
N VAL A 396 13.70 -16.68 7.79
CA VAL A 396 12.59 -17.13 8.66
C VAL A 396 13.07 -18.21 9.64
N ARG A 397 13.89 -19.16 9.20
CA ARG A 397 14.49 -20.19 10.09
C ARG A 397 15.32 -19.56 11.21
N ARG A 398 16.14 -18.56 10.90
CA ARG A 398 16.95 -17.85 11.90
C ARG A 398 16.09 -17.08 12.89
N ILE A 399 15.05 -16.39 12.43
CA ILE A 399 14.10 -15.72 13.33
C ILE A 399 13.37 -16.75 14.21
N GLY A 400 12.85 -17.82 13.62
CA GLY A 400 12.12 -18.89 14.33
C GLY A 400 12.96 -19.56 15.43
N LYS A 401 14.26 -19.74 15.21
CA LYS A 401 15.21 -20.19 16.24
C LYS A 401 15.24 -19.22 17.43
N VAL A 402 15.45 -17.93 17.20
CA VAL A 402 15.51 -16.92 18.29
C VAL A 402 14.17 -16.83 19.03
N VAL A 403 13.05 -16.88 18.32
CA VAL A 403 11.70 -16.89 18.92
C VAL A 403 11.51 -18.13 19.79
N SER A 404 11.87 -19.31 19.29
CA SER A 404 11.74 -20.58 20.03
C SER A 404 12.59 -20.57 21.32
N GLU A 405 13.79 -19.99 21.28
CA GLU A 405 14.63 -19.81 22.46
C GLU A 405 13.97 -18.91 23.51
N GLN A 406 13.30 -17.82 23.09
CA GLN A 406 12.56 -16.94 24.01
C GLN A 406 11.35 -17.63 24.63
N VAL A 407 10.58 -18.39 23.84
CA VAL A 407 9.42 -19.16 24.34
C VAL A 407 9.88 -20.21 25.36
N ALA A 408 10.95 -20.96 25.06
CA ALA A 408 11.50 -21.96 25.97
C ALA A 408 12.03 -21.34 27.28
N LEU A 409 12.71 -20.20 27.19
CA LEU A 409 13.19 -19.46 28.36
C LEU A 409 12.02 -18.99 29.24
N TYR A 410 10.98 -18.41 28.64
CA TYR A 410 9.78 -17.97 29.35
C TYR A 410 9.06 -19.14 30.02
N GLY A 411 8.90 -20.27 29.33
CA GLY A 411 8.30 -21.49 29.90
C GLY A 411 9.10 -22.05 31.08
N THR A 412 10.43 -21.96 31.03
CA THR A 412 11.32 -22.38 32.12
C THR A 412 11.19 -21.45 33.35
N LEU A 413 11.12 -20.14 33.12
CA LEU A 413 11.00 -19.14 34.19
C LEU A 413 9.61 -19.15 34.86
N THR A 414 8.56 -19.46 34.11
CA THR A 414 7.16 -19.37 34.58
C THR A 414 6.55 -20.72 34.96
N GLY A 415 7.26 -21.83 34.77
CA GLY A 415 6.76 -23.19 35.01
C GLY A 415 5.68 -23.65 34.02
N ARG A 416 5.32 -22.84 33.03
CA ARG A 416 4.43 -23.22 31.93
C ARG A 416 5.23 -24.05 30.91
N ARG A 417 5.21 -25.38 31.03
CA ARG A 417 5.71 -26.26 29.96
C ARG A 417 4.78 -26.15 28.74
N GLY A 418 5.31 -25.64 27.62
CA GLY A 418 4.62 -25.71 26.33
C GLY A 418 4.32 -27.17 25.91
N PRO A 419 3.33 -27.39 25.04
CA PRO A 419 2.97 -28.74 24.61
C PRO A 419 4.16 -29.42 23.91
N SER A 420 4.48 -30.64 24.36
CA SER A 420 5.53 -31.48 23.77
C SER A 420 5.24 -31.71 22.28
N ARG A 421 6.27 -31.58 21.41
CA ARG A 421 6.19 -31.82 19.95
C ARG A 421 5.57 -33.18 19.57
N SER A 422 5.44 -34.13 20.50
CA SER A 422 4.76 -35.41 20.25
C SER A 422 3.22 -35.33 20.26
N SER A 423 2.61 -34.32 20.90
CA SER A 423 1.15 -34.19 20.97
C SER A 423 0.53 -33.37 19.82
N ALA A 424 1.34 -32.62 19.06
CA ALA A 424 0.85 -31.84 17.92
C ALA A 424 0.55 -32.71 16.68
N ARG A 425 1.31 -33.80 16.48
CA ARG A 425 1.09 -34.73 15.36
C ARG A 425 -0.20 -35.57 15.50
N SER A 426 -0.64 -35.86 16.72
CA SER A 426 -1.90 -36.59 16.95
C SER A 426 -3.13 -35.69 16.78
N ALA A 427 -3.03 -34.38 17.08
CA ALA A 427 -4.11 -33.43 16.87
C ALA A 427 -4.37 -33.14 15.39
N GLN A 428 -3.30 -32.97 14.58
CA GLN A 428 -3.41 -32.77 13.12
C GLN A 428 -3.91 -34.01 12.36
N ALA A 429 -3.65 -35.22 12.85
CA ALA A 429 -4.20 -36.43 12.26
C ALA A 429 -5.73 -36.54 12.48
N SER A 430 -6.25 -36.09 13.63
CA SER A 430 -7.68 -36.18 13.96
C SER A 430 -8.57 -35.14 13.26
N SER A 431 -7.99 -34.03 12.81
CA SER A 431 -8.71 -32.99 12.04
C SER A 431 -8.75 -33.30 10.53
N ALA A 432 -7.75 -34.02 10.00
CA ALA A 432 -7.74 -34.47 8.61
C ALA A 432 -8.75 -35.60 8.31
N GLU A 433 -9.17 -36.37 9.32
CA GLU A 433 -10.16 -37.45 9.17
C GLU A 433 -11.63 -36.98 9.20
N ARG A 434 -11.92 -35.71 9.53
CA ARG A 434 -13.29 -35.16 9.58
C ARG A 434 -13.75 -34.47 8.28
N GLN A 435 -12.92 -34.48 7.24
CA GLN A 435 -13.25 -33.91 5.93
C GLN A 435 -13.13 -34.99 4.84
N ARG A 436 -14.05 -35.96 4.86
CA ARG A 436 -14.38 -36.77 3.67
C ARG A 436 -15.91 -36.76 3.53
N PRO A 437 -16.47 -36.45 2.35
CA PRO A 437 -17.90 -36.55 2.13
C PRO A 437 -18.27 -38.03 1.91
N ASP A 438 -19.19 -38.52 2.74
CA ASP A 438 -19.81 -39.84 2.57
C ASP A 438 -20.60 -39.88 1.25
N THR A 439 -20.28 -40.88 0.43
CA THR A 439 -21.08 -41.32 -0.71
C THR A 439 -21.60 -42.71 -0.38
N ASP A 440 -22.91 -42.85 -0.15
CA ASP A 440 -23.79 -43.84 -0.81
C ASP A 440 -25.15 -44.05 -0.11
N GLY A 441 -26.21 -43.97 -0.93
CA GLY A 441 -27.41 -44.84 -0.89
C GLY A 441 -28.71 -44.29 -0.24
N PRO A 442 -29.88 -44.92 -0.48
CA PRO A 442 -30.49 -45.29 -1.78
C PRO A 442 -32.02 -44.96 -1.89
N GLY A 443 -32.53 -44.82 -3.12
CA GLY A 443 -33.79 -45.46 -3.61
C GLY A 443 -35.21 -44.88 -3.33
N GLY A 444 -35.88 -44.43 -4.40
CA GLY A 444 -37.34 -44.57 -4.72
C GLY A 444 -38.30 -43.52 -4.12
N SER A 445 -39.40 -43.03 -4.74
CA SER A 445 -40.16 -43.40 -5.95
C SER A 445 -41.15 -42.27 -6.32
N SER A 446 -41.35 -42.05 -7.63
CA SER A 446 -42.56 -41.61 -8.38
C SER A 446 -43.45 -40.44 -7.90
N ALA A 447 -43.67 -39.43 -8.75
CA ALA A 447 -44.73 -39.37 -9.78
C ALA A 447 -44.96 -37.92 -10.30
N HIS A 448 -45.20 -37.79 -11.62
CA HIS A 448 -45.91 -36.72 -12.37
C HIS A 448 -45.65 -35.23 -12.02
N GLU A 449 -45.22 -34.36 -12.94
CA GLU A 449 -46.07 -33.78 -13.99
C GLU A 449 -45.24 -32.95 -15.01
N GLN A 450 -45.49 -33.20 -16.29
CA GLN A 450 -45.57 -32.30 -17.45
C GLN A 450 -44.59 -31.11 -17.62
N ALA A 451 -43.81 -31.19 -18.71
CA ALA A 451 -43.15 -30.06 -19.36
C ALA A 451 -44.15 -29.18 -20.16
N PRO A 452 -43.72 -27.97 -20.54
CA PRO A 452 -43.59 -27.73 -21.98
C PRO A 452 -42.30 -27.02 -22.40
N GLN A 453 -41.78 -27.46 -23.54
CA GLN A 453 -40.83 -26.76 -24.42
C GLN A 453 -41.57 -25.69 -25.24
N ILE A 454 -41.06 -24.46 -25.33
CA ILE A 454 -41.24 -23.50 -26.45
C ILE A 454 -40.00 -22.59 -26.42
N ALA A 455 -38.97 -22.79 -27.26
CA ALA A 455 -38.77 -22.34 -28.65
C ALA A 455 -38.30 -20.87 -28.78
N ASP A 456 -37.01 -20.71 -29.13
CA ASP A 456 -36.50 -19.58 -29.94
C ASP A 456 -37.22 -19.56 -31.30
N PRO A 457 -37.49 -18.39 -31.94
CA PRO A 457 -36.51 -17.75 -32.84
C PRO A 457 -36.81 -16.22 -33.09
N PRO A 458 -36.41 -15.59 -34.21
CA PRO A 458 -35.09 -15.47 -34.87
C PRO A 458 -34.65 -13.99 -35.04
N ASN A 459 -33.38 -13.78 -35.40
CA ASN A 459 -32.96 -12.66 -36.25
C ASN A 459 -32.70 -13.24 -37.65
N PRO A 460 -33.01 -12.57 -38.78
CA PRO A 460 -31.93 -11.81 -39.44
C PRO A 460 -32.32 -10.65 -40.40
N SER A 461 -31.33 -9.77 -40.62
CA SER A 461 -30.95 -9.13 -41.92
C SER A 461 -31.67 -7.82 -42.37
N PRO A 462 -31.17 -7.09 -43.40
CA PRO A 462 -30.07 -6.11 -43.30
C PRO A 462 -30.38 -4.77 -44.03
N ALA A 463 -29.42 -3.83 -43.95
CA ALA A 463 -29.07 -2.78 -44.91
C ALA A 463 -30.15 -1.80 -45.43
N GLU A 464 -29.88 -0.50 -45.27
CA GLU A 464 -30.09 0.48 -46.34
C GLU A 464 -29.15 1.69 -46.14
N GLU A 465 -28.29 1.89 -47.14
CA GLU A 465 -27.56 3.12 -47.44
C GLU A 465 -28.56 4.24 -47.76
N LEU A 466 -28.25 5.49 -47.40
CA LEU A 466 -28.60 6.63 -48.23
C LEU A 466 -27.60 7.76 -47.98
N ASP A 467 -27.08 8.23 -49.11
CA ASP A 467 -26.06 9.22 -49.35
C ASP A 467 -26.66 10.65 -49.39
N GLU A 468 -25.78 11.64 -49.59
CA GLU A 468 -26.02 13.06 -49.95
C GLU A 468 -26.02 14.14 -48.83
N ASP A 469 -24.79 14.56 -48.49
CA ASP A 469 -24.13 15.80 -48.93
C ASP A 469 -24.78 17.21 -48.76
N ILE A 470 -23.85 18.18 -48.65
CA ILE A 470 -23.95 19.65 -48.81
C ILE A 470 -24.09 20.51 -47.53
N GLY A 471 -23.05 21.34 -47.29
CA GLY A 471 -23.28 22.70 -46.77
C GLY A 471 -22.20 23.31 -45.90
N ALA A 472 -21.07 23.72 -46.51
CA ALA A 472 -20.10 24.62 -45.88
C ALA A 472 -20.73 25.99 -45.55
N GLN A 473 -20.44 26.55 -44.36
CA GLN A 473 -20.35 28.00 -44.17
C GLN A 473 -19.43 28.38 -43.01
N VAL A 474 -18.64 29.42 -43.27
CA VAL A 474 -17.50 29.93 -42.52
C VAL A 474 -17.87 31.32 -41.97
N VAL A 475 -17.21 31.75 -40.87
CA VAL A 475 -16.90 33.15 -40.44
C VAL A 475 -17.93 33.85 -39.52
N PRO A 476 -17.58 34.80 -38.59
CA PRO A 476 -16.30 35.16 -37.94
C PRO A 476 -16.32 35.32 -36.38
N MET A 477 -15.10 35.33 -35.84
CA MET A 477 -14.61 36.14 -34.71
C MET A 477 -15.24 37.55 -34.58
N ARG A 478 -15.56 37.96 -33.34
CA ARG A 478 -15.63 39.38 -32.95
C ARG A 478 -14.60 39.70 -31.86
N ARG A 479 -13.71 40.64 -32.17
CA ARG A 479 -12.97 41.50 -31.23
C ARG A 479 -13.76 42.79 -30.98
N ARG A 480 -13.50 43.39 -29.80
CA ARG A 480 -13.69 44.79 -29.30
C ARG A 480 -14.56 44.77 -28.03
N GLY A 481 -14.23 45.47 -26.94
CA GLY A 481 -13.18 46.45 -26.69
C GLY A 481 -13.25 46.92 -25.24
N ARG A 482 -12.23 47.70 -24.86
CA ARG A 482 -12.04 48.38 -23.57
C ARG A 482 -13.27 49.20 -23.12
N ALA A 483 -13.52 49.17 -21.81
CA ALA A 483 -13.64 50.35 -20.94
C ALA A 483 -12.91 50.03 -19.65
#